data_AF-A0A3S2PU19-F1
#
_entry.id   AF-A0A3S2PU19-F1
#
_cell.length_a   1.000
_cell.length_b   1.000
_cell.length_c   1.000
_cell.angle_alpha   90.00
_cell.angle_beta   90.00
_cell.angle_gamma   90.00
#
_symmetry.space_group_name_H-M   'P 1'
#
loop_
_entity.id
_entity.type
_entity.pdbx_description
1 polymer ?
#
loop_
_entity_poly.entity_id
_entity_poly.type
_entity_poly.pdbx_seq_one_letter_code
_entity_poly.pdbx_strand_id
1 'polypeptide(L)'
;MRAVIQRVTKASVTVGEEQVSSIGRGLCVLLGISVDDTQKDAEYMVRKILNLRLFEDESGRSWSRSVMDGNLEVLCVSQFTLQCILKGNKPDFHAAMPAELAQPFYNSILEDMRSAYKPELVKDGKFGAKMQVHIQNDGPVTVELTSPSSPTDPKQMAKQEKQQQRKEKTRAKGPTESGREKGSQRSRQDPSASSGAEGDVSSEREP
;
A
#
# COMPACT_ATOMS: atom_id res chain seq x y z
N MET A 1 -5.27 -6.68 -4.67
CA MET A 1 -5.39 -7.19 -3.29
C MET A 1 -4.24 -8.12 -3.01
N ARG A 2 -3.69 -8.12 -1.80
CA ARG A 2 -2.57 -9.00 -1.41
C ARG A 2 -2.91 -9.82 -0.17
N ALA A 3 -2.42 -11.04 -0.10
CA ALA A 3 -2.55 -11.88 1.07
C ALA A 3 -1.24 -12.65 1.35
N VAL A 4 -0.88 -12.77 2.62
CA VAL A 4 0.11 -13.75 3.10
C VAL A 4 -0.66 -14.82 3.86
N ILE A 5 -0.61 -16.05 3.35
CA ILE A 5 -1.34 -17.19 3.87
C ILE A 5 -0.34 -18.13 4.52
N GLN A 6 -0.61 -18.49 5.77
CA GLN A 6 0.22 -19.43 6.53
C GLN A 6 -0.62 -20.62 6.94
N ARG A 7 -0.12 -21.82 6.67
CA ARG A 7 -0.70 -23.04 7.24
C ARG A 7 -0.36 -23.09 8.72
N VAL A 8 -1.33 -23.37 9.58
CA VAL A 8 -1.14 -23.35 11.03
C VAL A 8 -1.68 -24.59 11.72
N THR A 9 -1.03 -25.00 12.79
CA THR A 9 -1.60 -25.96 13.75
C THR A 9 -2.53 -25.27 14.74
N LYS A 10 -2.28 -23.99 15.04
CA LYS A 10 -3.16 -23.07 15.75
C LYS A 10 -2.77 -21.62 15.47
N ALA A 11 -3.74 -20.70 15.55
CA ALA A 11 -3.48 -19.27 15.53
C ALA A 11 -4.48 -18.52 16.42
N SER A 12 -4.08 -17.38 16.96
CA SER A 12 -4.97 -16.55 17.78
C SER A 12 -4.62 -15.07 17.68
N VAL A 13 -5.58 -14.23 18.05
CA VAL A 13 -5.43 -12.78 18.12
C VAL A 13 -5.75 -12.32 19.53
N THR A 14 -4.86 -11.52 20.10
CA THR A 14 -5.11 -10.81 21.35
C THR A 14 -5.08 -9.29 21.13
N VAL A 15 -5.86 -8.56 21.92
CA VAL A 15 -5.85 -7.10 21.98
C VAL A 15 -5.63 -6.71 23.44
N GLY A 16 -4.44 -6.20 23.76
CA GLY A 16 -4.00 -6.13 25.15
C GLY A 16 -3.81 -7.54 25.72
N GLU A 17 -4.51 -7.86 26.80
CA GLU A 17 -4.47 -9.18 27.45
C GLU A 17 -5.66 -10.07 27.07
N GLU A 18 -6.64 -9.54 26.33
CA GLU A 18 -7.85 -10.26 25.95
C GLU A 18 -7.66 -11.02 24.63
N GLN A 19 -7.95 -12.32 24.63
CA GLN A 19 -8.04 -13.12 23.41
C GLN A 19 -9.38 -12.87 22.72
N VAL A 20 -9.34 -12.17 21.58
CA VAL A 20 -10.55 -11.84 20.80
C VAL A 20 -10.93 -12.93 19.81
N SER A 21 -9.98 -13.80 19.45
CA SER A 21 -10.19 -14.81 18.42
C SER A 21 -9.13 -15.92 18.49
N SER A 22 -9.52 -17.13 18.11
CA SER A 22 -8.61 -18.27 17.99
C SER A 22 -9.14 -19.30 17.01
N ILE A 23 -8.21 -19.99 16.36
CA ILE A 23 -8.44 -21.18 15.53
C ILE A 23 -7.46 -22.29 15.94
N GLY A 24 -7.88 -23.53 15.75
CA GLY A 24 -7.03 -24.71 15.69
C GLY A 24 -6.35 -24.84 14.33
N ARG A 25 -6.31 -26.06 13.79
CA ARG A 25 -5.64 -26.36 12.52
C ARG A 25 -6.36 -25.66 11.37
N GLY A 26 -5.59 -24.99 10.51
CA GLY A 26 -6.19 -24.16 9.48
C GLY A 26 -5.24 -23.22 8.77
N LEU A 27 -5.76 -22.07 8.36
CA LEU A 27 -5.01 -20.99 7.71
C LEU A 27 -5.05 -19.72 8.54
N CYS A 28 -3.90 -19.09 8.77
CA CYS A 28 -3.81 -17.70 9.18
C CYS A 28 -3.55 -16.83 7.95
N VAL A 29 -4.45 -15.90 7.65
CA VAL A 29 -4.41 -15.04 6.47
C VAL A 29 -4.20 -13.60 6.91
N LEU A 30 -3.09 -13.00 6.49
CA LEU A 30 -2.87 -11.56 6.58
C LEU A 30 -3.33 -10.93 5.27
N LEU A 31 -4.35 -10.07 5.31
CA LEU A 31 -5.01 -9.54 4.11
C LEU A 31 -4.78 -8.03 3.97
N GLY A 32 -4.13 -7.63 2.88
CA GLY A 32 -3.86 -6.23 2.54
C GLY A 32 -4.72 -5.75 1.38
N ILE A 33 -5.45 -4.66 1.60
CA ILE A 33 -6.35 -4.06 0.62
C ILE A 33 -5.71 -2.79 0.05
N SER A 34 -5.60 -2.72 -1.28
CA SER A 34 -5.09 -1.57 -2.03
C SER A 34 -6.20 -0.57 -2.30
N VAL A 35 -5.84 0.70 -2.53
CA VAL A 35 -6.76 1.76 -2.99
C VAL A 35 -7.49 1.41 -4.30
N ASP A 36 -6.87 0.58 -5.15
CA ASP A 36 -7.39 0.19 -6.45
C ASP A 36 -8.20 -1.11 -6.41
N ASP A 37 -8.34 -1.74 -5.24
CA ASP A 37 -9.03 -3.02 -5.12
C ASP A 37 -10.53 -2.87 -5.30
N THR A 38 -11.10 -3.79 -6.08
CA THR A 38 -12.52 -3.84 -6.41
C THR A 38 -13.17 -5.11 -5.87
N GLN A 39 -14.50 -5.19 -5.92
CA GLN A 39 -15.21 -6.41 -5.52
C GLN A 39 -14.75 -7.65 -6.30
N LYS A 40 -14.30 -7.51 -7.56
CA LYS A 40 -13.73 -8.63 -8.33
C LYS A 40 -12.43 -9.18 -7.71
N ASP A 41 -11.62 -8.31 -7.13
CA ASP A 41 -10.40 -8.68 -6.42
C ASP A 41 -10.72 -9.46 -5.15
N ALA A 42 -11.73 -9.00 -4.40
CA ALA A 42 -12.27 -9.69 -3.23
C ALA A 42 -12.77 -11.09 -3.58
N GLU A 43 -13.66 -11.21 -4.57
CA GLU A 43 -14.20 -12.49 -5.04
C GLU A 43 -13.09 -13.46 -5.49
N TYR A 44 -12.10 -12.95 -6.23
CA TYR A 44 -10.93 -13.73 -6.62
C TYR A 44 -10.16 -14.24 -5.41
N MET A 45 -9.89 -13.36 -4.44
CA MET A 45 -9.07 -13.67 -3.27
C MET A 45 -9.76 -14.68 -2.36
N VAL A 46 -11.06 -14.50 -2.07
CA VAL A 46 -11.88 -15.44 -1.29
C VAL A 46 -11.83 -16.83 -1.91
N ARG A 47 -12.13 -16.94 -3.21
CA ARG A 47 -12.11 -18.22 -3.92
C ARG A 47 -10.72 -18.85 -3.87
N LYS A 48 -9.65 -18.08 -4.05
CA LYS A 48 -8.27 -18.60 -4.05
C LYS A 48 -7.85 -19.07 -2.67
N ILE A 49 -8.11 -18.30 -1.61
CA ILE A 49 -7.78 -18.68 -0.23
C ILE A 49 -8.48 -20.00 0.14
N LEU A 50 -9.80 -20.07 -0.07
CA LEU A 50 -10.60 -21.21 0.37
C LEU A 50 -10.27 -22.50 -0.38
N ASN A 51 -9.87 -22.41 -1.66
CA ASN A 51 -9.53 -23.56 -2.50
C ASN A 51 -8.03 -23.87 -2.57
N LEU A 52 -7.17 -23.11 -1.88
CA LEU A 52 -5.72 -23.30 -1.96
C LEU A 52 -5.35 -24.63 -1.31
N ARG A 53 -4.74 -25.53 -2.09
CA ARG A 53 -4.40 -26.88 -1.65
C ARG A 53 -3.08 -26.89 -0.88
N LEU A 54 -3.15 -26.71 0.43
CA LEU A 54 -1.98 -26.65 1.33
C LEU A 54 -1.91 -27.83 2.31
N PHE A 55 -2.91 -28.70 2.33
CA PHE A 55 -3.01 -29.81 3.26
C PHE A 55 -2.79 -31.14 2.54
N GLU A 56 -2.39 -32.14 3.32
CA GLU A 56 -2.25 -33.52 2.88
C GLU A 56 -3.62 -34.21 2.78
N ASP A 57 -3.71 -35.23 1.94
CA ASP A 57 -4.85 -36.13 1.88
C ASP A 57 -4.67 -37.31 2.85
N GLU A 58 -5.64 -38.21 2.87
CA GLU A 58 -5.63 -39.39 3.76
C GLU A 58 -4.47 -40.35 3.46
N SER A 59 -3.88 -40.27 2.26
CA SER A 59 -2.70 -41.05 1.87
C SER A 59 -1.37 -40.38 2.24
N GLY A 60 -1.42 -39.16 2.81
CA GLY A 60 -0.25 -38.35 3.14
C GLY A 60 0.31 -37.57 1.94
N ARG A 61 -0.41 -37.50 0.80
CA ARG A 61 0.07 -36.76 -0.36
C ARG A 61 -0.09 -35.26 -0.11
N SER A 62 1.03 -34.54 -0.10
CA SER A 62 1.06 -33.09 0.06
C SER A 62 0.38 -32.34 -1.09
N TRP A 63 -0.07 -31.10 -0.84
CA TRP A 63 -0.66 -30.18 -1.82
C TRP A 63 -1.96 -30.69 -2.48
N SER A 64 -2.74 -31.47 -1.75
CA SER A 64 -3.89 -32.19 -2.30
C SER A 64 -5.23 -31.63 -1.83
N ARG A 65 -5.31 -31.16 -0.58
CA ARG A 65 -6.54 -30.66 0.06
C ARG A 65 -6.45 -29.18 0.42
N SER A 66 -7.57 -28.49 0.25
CA SER A 66 -7.79 -27.13 0.70
C SER A 66 -8.27 -27.06 2.15
N VAL A 67 -8.36 -25.84 2.69
CA VAL A 67 -8.93 -25.61 4.03
C VAL A 67 -10.39 -26.09 4.10
N MET A 68 -11.14 -25.93 3.00
CA MET A 68 -12.52 -26.41 2.90
C MET A 68 -12.58 -27.94 2.85
N ASP A 69 -11.73 -28.56 2.03
CA ASP A 69 -11.71 -30.03 1.92
C ASP A 69 -11.46 -30.66 3.28
N GLY A 70 -10.57 -30.07 4.09
CA GLY A 70 -10.22 -30.55 5.42
C GLY A 70 -11.20 -30.18 6.54
N ASN A 71 -12.27 -29.41 6.25
CA ASN A 71 -13.15 -28.82 7.26
C ASN A 71 -12.37 -28.08 8.37
N LEU A 72 -11.35 -27.33 7.95
CA LEU A 72 -10.41 -26.62 8.82
C LEU A 72 -10.80 -25.15 8.97
N GLU A 73 -10.14 -24.44 9.89
CA GLU A 73 -10.49 -23.06 10.22
C GLU A 73 -9.66 -22.03 9.45
N VAL A 74 -10.19 -20.81 9.33
CA VAL A 74 -9.51 -19.65 8.74
C VAL A 74 -9.54 -18.51 9.74
N LEU A 75 -8.38 -17.97 10.09
CA LEU A 75 -8.24 -16.72 10.81
C LEU A 75 -7.76 -15.66 9.83
N CYS A 76 -8.63 -14.73 9.46
CA CYS A 76 -8.30 -13.61 8.59
C CYS A 76 -8.03 -12.38 9.44
N VAL A 77 -6.94 -11.65 9.15
CA VAL A 77 -6.54 -10.43 9.86
C VAL A 77 -6.18 -9.36 8.85
N SER A 78 -6.79 -8.17 9.00
CA SER A 78 -6.45 -6.99 8.18
C SER A 78 -4.99 -6.58 8.36
N GLN A 79 -4.23 -6.46 7.27
CA GLN A 79 -2.79 -6.15 7.29
C GLN A 79 -2.42 -5.14 6.18
N PHE A 80 -2.70 -3.86 6.42
CA PHE A 80 -2.44 -2.78 5.44
C PHE A 80 -0.96 -2.69 5.02
N THR A 81 -0.03 -3.13 5.87
CA THR A 81 1.41 -3.07 5.60
C THR A 81 1.84 -3.98 4.44
N LEU A 82 1.00 -4.90 3.96
CA LEU A 82 1.27 -5.65 2.73
C LEU A 82 1.23 -4.76 1.47
N GLN A 83 0.61 -3.58 1.57
CA GLN A 83 0.64 -2.52 0.56
C GLN A 83 1.77 -1.52 0.83
N CYS A 84 2.91 -2.01 1.31
CA CYS A 84 4.12 -1.22 1.53
C CYS A 84 4.91 -1.01 0.24
N ILE A 85 5.34 0.23 0.03
CA ILE A 85 6.36 0.63 -0.95
C ILE A 85 7.53 1.21 -0.16
N LEU A 86 8.75 0.79 -0.50
CA LEU A 86 9.95 1.28 0.18
C LEU A 86 10.52 2.51 -0.55
N LYS A 87 10.68 3.62 0.16
CA LYS A 87 11.45 4.80 -0.28
C LYS A 87 12.78 4.80 0.50
N GLY A 88 13.80 4.16 -0.08
CA GLY A 88 14.99 3.76 0.67
C GLY A 88 14.60 2.69 1.69
N ASN A 89 14.90 2.93 2.98
CA ASN A 89 14.50 2.03 4.07
C ASN A 89 13.19 2.45 4.76
N LYS A 90 12.60 3.57 4.36
CA LYS A 90 11.35 4.06 4.97
C LYS A 90 10.15 3.40 4.28
N PRO A 91 9.26 2.73 5.01
CA PRO A 91 8.02 2.23 4.46
C PRO A 91 7.04 3.38 4.17
N ASP A 92 6.36 3.27 3.04
CA ASP A 92 5.31 4.15 2.57
C ASP A 92 4.08 3.30 2.24
N PHE A 93 2.91 3.71 2.73
CA PHE A 93 1.67 2.94 2.63
C PHE A 93 0.59 3.67 1.83
N HIS A 94 0.94 4.64 0.97
CA HIS A 94 -0.05 5.36 0.16
C HIS A 94 -0.87 4.48 -0.80
N ALA A 95 -0.38 3.27 -1.09
CA ALA A 95 -1.11 2.28 -1.87
C ALA A 95 -2.17 1.52 -1.05
N ALA A 96 -2.14 1.59 0.29
CA ALA A 96 -3.15 0.96 1.14
C ALA A 96 -4.46 1.75 1.11
N MET A 97 -5.59 1.04 1.05
CA MET A 97 -6.90 1.66 1.16
C MET A 97 -7.05 2.38 2.53
N PRO A 98 -7.55 3.63 2.58
CA PRO A 98 -7.82 4.34 3.84
C PRO A 98 -8.76 3.56 4.75
N ALA A 99 -8.59 3.68 6.07
CA ALA A 99 -9.30 2.87 7.06
C ALA A 99 -10.83 2.97 6.95
N GLU A 100 -11.35 4.16 6.63
CA GLU A 100 -12.78 4.46 6.49
C GLU A 100 -13.43 3.68 5.35
N LEU A 101 -12.67 3.38 4.29
CA LEU A 101 -13.11 2.58 3.15
C LEU A 101 -12.73 1.10 3.32
N ALA A 102 -11.55 0.84 3.90
CA ALA A 102 -11.01 -0.50 4.07
C ALA A 102 -11.80 -1.32 5.09
N GLN A 103 -12.32 -0.71 6.17
CA GLN A 103 -13.11 -1.43 7.17
C GLN A 103 -14.40 -2.04 6.60
N PRO A 104 -15.31 -1.28 5.96
CA PRO A 104 -16.51 -1.88 5.38
C PRO A 104 -16.18 -2.88 4.27
N PHE A 105 -15.13 -2.63 3.48
CA PHE A 105 -14.72 -3.55 2.42
C PHE A 105 -14.08 -4.84 2.95
N TYR A 106 -13.30 -4.75 4.02
CA TYR A 106 -12.79 -5.92 4.74
C TYR A 106 -13.93 -6.76 5.34
N ASN A 107 -14.91 -6.10 5.94
CA ASN A 107 -16.09 -6.78 6.50
C ASN A 107 -16.89 -7.51 5.41
N SER A 108 -17.04 -6.93 4.21
CA SER A 108 -17.71 -7.63 3.11
C SER A 108 -16.90 -8.84 2.63
N ILE A 109 -15.57 -8.76 2.58
CA ILE A 109 -14.71 -9.91 2.24
C ILE A 109 -14.88 -11.04 3.27
N LEU A 110 -14.94 -10.73 4.57
CA LEU A 110 -15.20 -11.74 5.60
C LEU A 110 -16.57 -12.40 5.41
N GLU A 111 -17.60 -11.62 5.05
CA GLU A 111 -18.93 -12.15 4.81
C GLU A 111 -18.98 -13.04 3.55
N ASP A 112 -18.26 -12.65 2.50
CA ASP A 112 -18.07 -13.47 1.30
C ASP A 112 -17.37 -14.80 1.64
N MET A 113 -16.35 -14.78 2.51
CA MET A 113 -15.69 -16.02 3.00
C MET A 113 -16.65 -16.90 3.79
N ARG A 114 -17.44 -16.31 4.71
CA ARG A 114 -18.42 -17.05 5.52
C ARG A 114 -19.50 -17.70 4.65
N SER A 115 -20.00 -16.95 3.66
CA SER A 115 -21.03 -17.40 2.72
C SER A 115 -20.53 -18.50 1.79
N ALA A 116 -19.27 -18.41 1.34
CA ALA A 116 -18.67 -19.40 0.44
C ALA A 116 -18.17 -20.67 1.16
N TYR A 117 -18.08 -20.66 2.50
CA TYR A 117 -17.57 -21.78 3.27
C TYR A 117 -18.48 -22.18 4.44
N LYS A 118 -18.12 -21.79 5.66
CA LYS A 118 -18.86 -22.07 6.90
C LYS A 118 -18.64 -20.91 7.86
N PRO A 119 -19.70 -20.16 8.24
CA PRO A 119 -19.55 -18.96 9.06
C PRO A 119 -18.78 -19.18 10.37
N GLU A 120 -18.98 -20.33 11.00
CA GLU A 120 -18.35 -20.69 12.27
C GLU A 120 -16.86 -20.99 12.16
N LEU A 121 -16.35 -21.36 10.99
CA LEU A 121 -14.94 -21.68 10.75
C LEU A 121 -14.11 -20.49 10.26
N VAL A 122 -14.75 -19.36 9.94
CA VAL A 122 -14.07 -18.13 9.51
C VAL A 122 -14.06 -17.14 10.66
N LYS A 123 -12.87 -16.96 11.25
CA LYS A 123 -12.61 -16.04 12.34
C LYS A 123 -11.93 -14.77 11.84
N ASP A 124 -12.20 -13.68 12.56
CA ASP A 124 -11.60 -12.36 12.34
C ASP A 124 -10.61 -12.06 13.48
N GLY A 125 -9.74 -11.06 13.28
CA GLY A 125 -9.13 -10.30 14.37
C GLY A 125 -10.05 -9.18 14.84
N LYS A 126 -9.47 -7.99 15.07
CA LYS A 126 -10.20 -6.77 15.42
C LYS A 126 -9.64 -5.60 14.60
N PHE A 127 -10.33 -5.25 13.51
CA PHE A 127 -9.91 -4.19 12.59
C PHE A 127 -9.56 -2.90 13.34
N GLY A 128 -8.44 -2.26 12.97
CA GLY A 128 -7.98 -1.00 13.57
C GLY A 128 -7.39 -1.11 14.98
N ALA A 129 -7.49 -2.27 15.65
CA ALA A 129 -6.87 -2.49 16.95
C ALA A 129 -5.39 -2.87 16.83
N LYS A 130 -4.60 -2.52 17.86
CA LYS A 130 -3.25 -3.05 18.03
C LYS A 130 -3.33 -4.48 18.50
N MET A 131 -3.10 -5.41 17.59
CA MET A 131 -3.21 -6.85 17.83
C MET A 131 -1.84 -7.49 18.09
N GLN A 132 -1.81 -8.55 18.90
CA GLN A 132 -0.77 -9.58 18.80
C GLN A 132 -1.38 -10.79 18.09
N VAL A 133 -0.79 -11.17 16.96
CA VAL A 133 -1.23 -12.33 16.19
C VAL A 133 -0.25 -13.48 16.46
N HIS A 134 -0.69 -14.48 17.22
CA HIS A 134 0.09 -15.66 17.52
C HIS A 134 -0.12 -16.69 16.42
N ILE A 135 0.94 -17.08 15.74
CA ILE A 135 0.90 -17.97 14.57
C ILE A 135 1.83 -19.15 14.83
N GLN A 136 1.27 -20.35 15.00
CA GLN A 136 2.06 -21.59 15.03
C GLN A 136 2.10 -22.19 13.62
N ASN A 137 3.06 -21.74 12.82
CA ASN A 137 3.19 -22.12 11.41
C ASN A 137 3.56 -23.62 11.27
N ASP A 138 2.79 -24.34 10.46
CA ASP A 138 2.85 -25.79 10.28
C ASP A 138 3.66 -26.15 9.02
N GLY A 139 4.96 -26.42 9.18
CA GLY A 139 5.87 -26.79 8.09
C GLY A 139 7.29 -26.22 8.24
N PRO A 140 7.50 -24.89 8.08
CA PRO A 140 6.48 -23.88 7.78
C PRO A 140 6.04 -23.87 6.31
N VAL A 141 4.77 -23.54 6.07
CA VAL A 141 4.20 -23.30 4.74
C VAL A 141 3.60 -21.91 4.70
N THR A 142 4.13 -21.08 3.80
CA THR A 142 3.70 -19.69 3.61
C THR A 142 3.53 -19.42 2.11
N VAL A 143 2.41 -18.85 1.72
CA VAL A 143 2.09 -18.52 0.33
C VAL A 143 1.66 -17.07 0.24
N GLU A 144 2.24 -16.35 -0.72
CA GLU A 144 1.80 -15.02 -1.09
C GLU A 144 0.82 -15.10 -2.25
N LEU A 145 -0.33 -14.45 -2.11
CA LEU A 145 -1.29 -14.28 -3.19
C LEU A 145 -1.47 -12.80 -3.52
N THR A 146 -1.61 -12.52 -4.80
CA THR A 146 -2.03 -11.21 -5.30
C THR A 146 -3.20 -11.41 -6.25
N SER A 147 -4.27 -10.62 -6.11
CA SER A 147 -5.35 -10.60 -7.11
C SER A 147 -4.81 -9.98 -8.40
N PRO A 148 -5.25 -10.45 -9.58
CA PRO A 148 -4.87 -9.81 -10.83
C PRO A 148 -5.35 -8.36 -10.80
N SER A 149 -4.45 -7.41 -10.97
CA SER A 149 -4.88 -6.08 -11.40
C SER A 149 -5.64 -6.26 -12.71
N SER A 150 -6.88 -5.76 -12.81
CA SER A 150 -7.56 -5.62 -14.11
C SER A 150 -6.53 -5.14 -15.14
N PRO A 151 -6.43 -5.76 -16.33
CA PRO A 151 -5.31 -5.51 -17.23
C PRO A 151 -5.25 -4.01 -17.49
N THR A 152 -4.30 -3.36 -16.85
CA THR A 152 -3.88 -2.03 -17.23
C THR A 152 -3.31 -2.24 -18.61
N ASP A 153 -4.11 -1.87 -19.61
CA ASP A 153 -3.71 -1.85 -21.01
C ASP A 153 -2.27 -1.30 -21.02
N PRO A 154 -1.26 -2.02 -21.56
CA PRO A 154 0.13 -1.57 -21.53
C PRO A 154 0.29 -0.12 -22.05
N LYS A 155 -0.65 0.33 -22.89
CA LYS A 155 -0.79 1.70 -23.36
C LYS A 155 -1.14 2.71 -22.27
N GLN A 156 -1.94 2.36 -21.26
CA GLN A 156 -2.26 3.21 -20.11
C GLN A 156 -1.08 3.33 -19.15
N MET A 157 -0.34 2.24 -18.88
CA MET A 157 0.89 2.31 -18.08
C MET A 157 1.93 3.20 -18.78
N ALA A 158 2.15 2.99 -20.09
CA ALA A 158 3.04 3.85 -20.87
C ALA A 158 2.59 5.32 -20.92
N LYS A 159 1.27 5.59 -20.85
CA LYS A 159 0.73 6.95 -20.79
C LYS A 159 0.94 7.59 -19.43
N GLN A 160 0.79 6.85 -18.33
CA GLN A 160 1.06 7.31 -16.98
C GLN A 160 2.56 7.57 -16.77
N GLU A 161 3.43 6.65 -17.21
CA GLU A 161 4.89 6.84 -17.18
C GLU A 161 5.32 8.07 -18.00
N LYS A 162 4.77 8.25 -19.21
CA LYS A 162 5.04 9.46 -20.01
C LYS A 162 4.52 10.74 -19.36
N GLN A 163 3.38 10.71 -18.68
CA GLN A 163 2.86 11.88 -17.95
C GLN A 163 3.72 12.20 -16.71
N GLN A 164 4.21 11.18 -16.02
CA GLN A 164 5.07 11.34 -14.85
C GLN A 164 6.44 11.89 -15.23
N GLN A 165 7.06 11.36 -16.29
CA GLN A 165 8.32 11.89 -16.86
C GLN A 165 8.15 13.33 -17.39
N ARG A 166 6.99 13.68 -17.96
CA ARG A 166 6.70 15.06 -18.38
C ARG A 166 6.62 16.01 -17.19
N LYS A 167 5.90 15.64 -16.13
CA LYS A 167 5.79 16.45 -14.91
C LYS A 167 7.15 16.67 -14.24
N GLU A 168 8.01 15.65 -14.18
CA GLU A 168 9.37 15.78 -13.65
C GLU A 168 10.24 16.71 -14.51
N LYS A 169 10.16 16.61 -15.84
CA LYS A 169 10.88 17.50 -16.76
C LYS A 169 10.42 18.96 -16.69
N THR A 170 9.13 19.20 -16.51
CA THR A 170 8.59 20.57 -16.35
C THR A 170 9.01 21.17 -15.01
N ARG A 171 9.12 20.36 -13.96
CA ARG A 171 9.57 20.79 -12.63
C ARG A 171 11.09 21.05 -12.57
N ALA A 172 11.88 20.37 -13.41
CA ALA A 172 13.32 20.58 -13.55
C ALA A 172 13.69 21.82 -14.39
N LYS A 173 12.75 22.40 -15.15
CA LYS A 173 12.92 23.67 -15.88
C LYS A 173 12.20 24.81 -15.14
N GLY A 174 12.71 25.20 -13.98
CA GLY A 174 12.41 26.51 -13.39
C GLY A 174 13.07 27.64 -14.20
N PRO A 175 12.55 28.88 -14.17
CA PRO A 175 12.99 29.94 -15.06
C PRO A 175 14.41 30.40 -14.74
N THR A 176 15.32 30.24 -15.70
CA THR A 176 16.63 30.89 -15.68
C THR A 176 16.45 32.34 -16.09
N GLU A 177 16.64 33.28 -15.16
CA GLU A 177 17.03 34.64 -15.47
C GLU A 177 18.35 34.60 -16.25
N SER A 178 18.36 35.14 -17.47
CA SER A 178 19.61 35.47 -18.15
C SER A 178 19.50 36.88 -18.71
N GLY A 179 20.28 37.75 -18.09
CA GLY A 179 20.39 39.16 -18.39
C GLY A 179 21.01 39.52 -19.73
N ARG A 180 21.01 40.84 -19.92
CA ARG A 180 21.42 41.66 -21.04
C ARG A 180 22.88 41.50 -21.51
N GLU A 181 23.07 42.09 -22.71
CA GLU A 181 24.29 42.56 -23.40
C GLU A 181 24.82 41.59 -24.49
N LYS A 182 25.19 42.00 -25.72
CA LYS A 182 25.68 43.30 -26.24
C LYS A 182 25.72 43.33 -27.79
N GLY A 183 25.74 44.54 -28.35
CA GLY A 183 26.25 44.88 -29.71
C GLY A 183 25.25 45.70 -30.56
N SER A 184 25.57 46.77 -31.29
CA SER A 184 26.79 47.57 -31.50
C SER A 184 26.39 48.79 -32.38
N GLN A 185 27.00 49.95 -32.11
CA GLN A 185 27.31 51.10 -33.01
C GLN A 185 26.27 52.20 -33.40
N ARG A 186 26.68 53.44 -33.04
CA ARG A 186 26.90 54.68 -33.85
C ARG A 186 26.12 55.97 -33.44
N SER A 187 26.92 56.95 -32.95
CA SER A 187 26.89 58.43 -33.14
C SER A 187 25.59 59.18 -32.75
N ARG A 188 25.59 60.28 -31.97
CA ARG A 188 26.32 61.55 -32.07
C ARG A 188 26.08 62.41 -30.80
N GLN A 189 27.04 63.31 -30.54
CA GLN A 189 26.94 64.65 -29.90
C GLN A 189 26.73 64.78 -28.37
N ASP A 190 27.82 65.26 -27.75
CA ASP A 190 27.93 66.16 -26.57
C ASP A 190 27.12 67.48 -26.70
N PRO A 191 27.01 68.39 -25.69
CA PRO A 191 27.72 68.42 -24.38
C PRO A 191 26.87 68.83 -23.14
N SER A 192 27.54 68.76 -21.98
CA SER A 192 27.61 69.80 -20.92
C SER A 192 26.83 69.65 -19.60
N ALA A 193 27.61 69.93 -18.55
CA ALA A 193 27.28 70.46 -17.22
C ALA A 193 26.63 69.49 -16.21
N SER A 194 26.88 69.53 -14.91
CA SER A 194 27.83 70.18 -14.01
C SER A 194 27.31 69.86 -12.59
N SER A 195 28.19 69.69 -11.62
CA SER A 195 27.94 69.69 -10.15
C SER A 195 27.03 68.57 -9.61
N GLY A 196 27.30 67.95 -8.47
CA GLY A 196 28.13 68.32 -7.33
C GLY A 196 27.37 67.97 -6.05
N ALA A 197 28.11 67.81 -4.97
CA ALA A 197 27.68 67.73 -3.58
C ALA A 197 27.37 66.34 -2.98
N GLU A 198 28.30 65.98 -2.11
CA GLU A 198 28.27 65.04 -1.00
C GLU A 198 27.13 65.33 -0.01
N GLY A 199 26.76 64.33 0.78
CA GLY A 199 25.85 64.48 1.92
C GLY A 199 25.84 63.22 2.78
N ASP A 200 26.33 63.39 4.00
CA ASP A 200 26.85 62.39 4.92
C ASP A 200 25.82 61.96 5.99
N VAL A 201 26.07 60.77 6.58
CA VAL A 201 25.96 60.42 8.01
C VAL A 201 24.60 60.23 8.76
N SER A 202 24.58 59.09 9.48
CA SER A 202 23.95 58.75 10.79
C SER A 202 22.43 58.56 10.89
N SER A 203 21.89 57.42 11.37
CA SER A 203 22.05 56.64 12.62
C SER A 203 21.04 57.03 13.72
N GLU A 204 20.74 56.06 14.60
CA GLU A 204 19.82 56.08 15.76
C GLU A 204 18.36 55.68 15.48
N ARG A 205 17.60 55.10 16.42
CA ARG A 205 17.73 54.08 17.48
C ARG A 205 16.27 53.92 18.00
N GLU A 206 15.96 52.77 18.59
CA GLU A 206 14.65 52.42 19.16
C GLU A 206 14.16 53.37 20.28
N PRO A 207 12.90 53.18 20.73
CA PRO A 207 12.70 52.33 21.91
C PRO A 207 11.72 51.15 21.71
#